data_AF-A0A519SV18-F1
#
_entry.id   AF-A0A519SV18-F1
#
_cell.length_a   1.000
_cell.length_b   1.000
_cell.length_c   1.000
_cell.angle_alpha   90.00
_cell.angle_beta   90.00
_cell.angle_gamma   90.00
#
_symmetry.space_group_name_H-M   'P 1'
#
loop_
_entity.id
_entity.type
_entity.pdbx_description
1 polymer ?
#
loop_
_entity_poly.entity_id
_entity_poly.type
_entity_poly.pdbx_seq_one_letter_code
_entity_poly.pdbx_strand_id
1 'polypeptide(L)'
;MVEAKNILPIFKVENNCILSAHGDITIAYEVVLPEIFTLSDRDYETYHQAWVKAIKVLPKHSVFHKQDWFTEGKHSANFEKSGNSFLSRSSEKFFNERECLEHSCY
;
A
#
# COMPACT_ATOMS: atom_id res chain seq x y z
N MET A 1 1.49 3.00 34.86
CA MET A 1 1.40 2.68 33.41
C MET A 1 2.54 3.39 32.72
N VAL A 2 3.35 2.67 31.95
CA VAL A 2 4.44 3.29 31.18
C VAL A 2 3.81 3.92 29.94
N GLU A 3 4.05 5.21 29.72
CA GLU A 3 3.57 5.90 28.52
C GLU A 3 4.26 5.36 27.26
N ALA A 4 3.52 5.23 26.16
CA ALA A 4 4.05 4.73 24.88
C ALA A 4 5.27 5.52 24.39
N LYS A 5 5.37 6.81 24.75
CA LYS A 5 6.53 7.68 24.48
C LYS A 5 7.85 7.16 25.09
N ASN A 6 7.78 6.45 26.21
CA ASN A 6 8.96 5.90 26.90
C ASN A 6 9.30 4.49 26.42
N ILE A 7 8.46 3.88 25.57
CA ILE A 7 8.62 2.52 25.06
C ILE A 7 9.03 2.55 23.59
N LEU A 8 8.39 3.40 22.79
CA LEU A 8 8.63 3.51 21.36
C LEU A 8 9.86 4.39 21.10
N PRO A 9 10.74 4.01 20.15
CA PRO A 9 11.94 4.78 19.82
C PRO A 9 11.63 6.03 18.96
N ILE A 10 10.44 6.62 19.08
CA ILE A 10 9.98 7.75 18.27
C ILE A 10 10.17 9.04 19.08
N PHE A 11 10.98 9.96 18.56
CA PHE A 11 11.22 11.26 19.16
C PHE A 11 10.13 12.27 18.78
N LYS A 12 9.90 12.49 17.48
CA LYS A 12 8.87 13.41 16.96
C LYS A 12 8.49 13.09 15.51
N VAL A 13 7.33 13.59 15.08
CA VAL A 13 6.91 13.60 13.68
C VAL A 13 6.91 15.05 13.19
N GLU A 14 7.70 15.36 12.18
CA GLU A 14 7.83 16.71 11.63
C GLU A 14 8.04 16.62 10.12
N ASN A 15 7.43 17.54 9.35
CA ASN A 15 7.55 17.57 7.89
C ASN A 15 7.25 16.23 7.21
N ASN A 16 6.22 15.51 7.68
CA ASN A 16 5.83 14.18 7.20
C ASN A 16 6.93 13.11 7.32
N CYS A 17 7.89 13.31 8.23
CA CYS A 17 8.96 12.38 8.54
C CYS A 17 8.89 11.98 10.01
N ILE A 18 9.18 10.72 10.30
CA ILE A 18 9.34 10.22 11.65
C ILE A 18 10.81 10.35 12.02
N LEU A 19 11.08 10.97 13.17
CA LEU A 19 12.41 11.10 13.74
C LEU A 19 12.55 10.15 14.93
N SER A 20 13.55 9.27 14.86
CA SER A 20 13.92 8.35 15.93
C SER A 20 14.67 9.08 17.04
N ALA A 21 14.62 8.55 18.27
CA ALA A 21 15.45 9.02 19.38
C ALA A 21 16.95 8.90 19.11
N HIS A 22 17.35 8.02 18.19
CA HIS A 22 18.73 7.82 17.74
C HIS A 22 19.15 8.73 16.57
N GLY A 23 18.24 9.58 16.07
CA GLY A 23 18.51 10.50 14.96
C GLY A 23 18.23 9.94 13.56
N ASP A 24 17.66 8.74 13.46
CA ASP A 24 17.22 8.17 12.19
C ASP A 24 15.99 8.91 11.64
N ILE A 25 15.93 9.04 10.32
CA ILE A 25 14.81 9.62 9.60
C ILE A 25 14.08 8.49 8.87
N THR A 26 12.79 8.33 9.14
CA THR A 26 11.94 7.36 8.47
C THR A 26 10.83 8.09 7.71
N ILE A 27 10.67 7.73 6.44
CA ILE A 27 9.57 8.21 5.59
C ILE A 27 8.77 6.99 5.17
N ALA A 28 7.46 7.03 5.41
CA ALA A 28 6.53 5.97 5.05
C ALA A 28 5.62 6.45 3.94
N TYR A 29 5.30 5.56 3.00
CA TYR A 29 4.41 5.83 1.88
C TYR A 29 3.41 4.69 1.77
N GLU A 30 2.16 5.00 1.48
CA GLU A 30 1.23 3.97 1.02
C GLU A 30 1.48 3.71 -0.48
N VAL A 31 1.59 2.44 -0.85
CA VAL A 31 1.88 2.02 -2.22
C VAL A 31 0.68 1.26 -2.78
N VAL A 32 0.13 1.77 -3.89
CA VAL A 32 -0.87 1.04 -4.67
C VAL A 32 -0.14 0.11 -5.64
N LEU A 33 -0.34 -1.20 -5.45
CA LEU A 33 0.24 -2.22 -6.31
C LEU A 33 -0.77 -2.75 -7.32
N PRO A 34 -0.33 -3.10 -8.54
CA PRO A 34 -1.19 -3.74 -9.52
C PRO A 34 -1.59 -5.14 -9.03
N GLU A 35 -2.82 -5.54 -9.34
CA GLU A 35 -3.29 -6.89 -9.04
C GLU A 35 -2.44 -7.95 -9.76
N ILE A 36 -2.26 -9.10 -9.12
CA ILE A 36 -1.49 -10.20 -9.68
C ILE A 36 -2.01 -10.59 -11.07
N PHE A 37 -1.09 -10.81 -12.01
CA PHE A 37 -1.38 -11.23 -13.40
C PHE A 37 -2.23 -10.25 -14.23
N THR A 38 -2.38 -8.99 -13.81
CA THR A 38 -3.11 -7.98 -14.60
C THR A 38 -2.25 -7.19 -15.57
N LEU A 39 -0.92 -7.23 -15.41
CA LEU A 39 0.02 -6.49 -16.24
C LEU A 39 0.47 -7.28 -17.47
N SER A 40 0.69 -6.57 -18.58
CA SER A 40 1.42 -7.10 -19.73
C SER A 40 2.92 -7.19 -19.43
N ASP A 41 3.67 -8.00 -20.18
CA ASP A 41 5.12 -8.15 -20.01
C ASP A 41 5.86 -6.80 -20.03
N ARG A 42 5.46 -5.90 -20.94
CA ARG A 42 6.05 -4.56 -21.08
C ARG A 42 5.77 -3.68 -19.86
N ASP A 43 4.55 -3.75 -19.33
CA ASP A 43 4.17 -2.94 -18.17
C ASP A 43 4.84 -3.46 -16.90
N TYR A 44 4.98 -4.78 -16.79
CA TYR A 44 5.72 -5.42 -15.71
C TYR A 44 7.20 -5.02 -15.70
N GLU A 45 7.87 -5.00 -16.86
CA GLU A 45 9.25 -4.53 -16.96
C GLU A 45 9.37 -3.05 -16.58
N THR A 46 8.42 -2.22 -17.02
CA THR A 46 8.39 -0.79 -16.65
C THR A 46 8.25 -0.60 -15.14
N TYR A 47 7.35 -1.36 -14.51
CA TYR A 47 7.17 -1.39 -13.06
C TYR A 47 8.45 -1.83 -12.33
N HIS A 48 9.10 -2.89 -12.82
CA HIS A 48 10.37 -3.37 -12.25
C HIS A 48 11.47 -2.31 -12.33
N GLN A 49 11.65 -1.66 -13.49
CA GLN A 49 12.64 -0.60 -13.66
C GLN A 49 12.37 0.62 -12.76
N ALA A 50 11.11 0.97 -12.52
CA ALA A 50 10.75 2.03 -11.59
C ALA A 50 11.23 1.73 -10.16
N TRP A 51 11.04 0.50 -9.67
CA TRP A 51 11.56 0.05 -8.37
C TRP A 51 13.08 0.09 -8.31
N VAL A 52 13.76 -0.45 -9.33
CA VAL A 52 15.23 -0.44 -9.41
C VAL A 52 15.77 0.99 -9.33
N LYS A 53 15.14 1.93 -10.04
CA LYS A 53 15.52 3.34 -9.99
C LYS A 53 15.29 3.95 -8.62
N ALA A 54 14.13 3.71 -8.00
CA ALA A 54 13.79 4.23 -6.68
C ALA A 54 14.78 3.77 -5.60
N ILE A 55 15.18 2.50 -5.61
CA ILE A 55 16.16 1.96 -4.65
C ILE A 55 17.55 2.55 -4.90
N LYS A 56 17.95 2.72 -6.16
CA LYS A 56 19.28 3.26 -6.51
C LYS A 56 19.48 4.72 -6.11
N VAL A 57 18.40 5.51 -6.01
CA VAL A 57 18.51 6.93 -5.59
C VAL A 57 18.59 7.11 -4.07
N LEU A 58 18.38 6.04 -3.29
CA LEU A 58 18.45 6.14 -1.84
C LEU A 58 19.87 6.49 -1.39
N PRO A 59 20.02 7.36 -0.37
CA PRO A 59 21.31 7.65 0.24
C PRO A 59 22.02 6.40 0.76
N LYS A 60 23.35 6.47 0.89
CA LYS A 60 24.12 5.42 1.56
C LYS A 60 23.59 5.19 2.97
N HIS A 61 23.59 3.92 3.39
CA HIS A 61 23.07 3.48 4.69
C HIS A 61 21.55 3.65 4.89
N SER A 62 20.79 3.79 3.81
CA SER A 62 19.33 3.71 3.87
C SER A 62 18.88 2.25 3.98
N VAL A 63 17.82 2.02 4.76
CA VAL A 63 17.10 0.75 4.80
C VAL A 63 15.78 0.93 4.06
N PHE A 64 15.53 0.08 3.08
CA PHE A 64 14.24 0.00 2.42
C PHE A 64 13.42 -1.13 3.04
N HIS A 65 12.21 -0.81 3.48
CA HIS A 65 11.27 -1.77 4.06
C HIS A 65 9.95 -1.67 3.29
N LYS A 66 9.49 -2.81 2.78
CA LYS A 66 8.19 -2.95 2.13
C LYS A 66 7.33 -3.87 3.00
N GLN A 67 6.16 -3.41 3.39
CA GLN A 67 5.26 -4.13 4.28
C GLN A 67 3.92 -4.37 3.60
N ASP A 68 3.64 -5.63 3.29
CA ASP A 68 2.33 -6.06 2.78
C ASP A 68 1.46 -6.57 3.92
N TRP A 69 0.27 -5.99 4.04
CA TRP A 69 -0.78 -6.44 4.94
C TRP A 69 -1.88 -7.08 4.13
N PHE A 70 -2.27 -8.29 4.52
CA PHE A 70 -3.43 -8.98 3.98
C PHE A 70 -4.40 -9.26 5.12
N THR A 71 -5.60 -8.67 5.03
CA THR A 71 -6.66 -8.84 6.02
C THR A 71 -7.89 -9.43 5.36
N GLU A 72 -8.67 -10.20 6.11
CA GLU A 72 -9.97 -10.67 5.64
C GLU A 72 -10.87 -9.47 5.38
N GLY A 73 -11.41 -9.39 4.17
CA GLY A 73 -12.31 -8.33 3.73
C GLY A 73 -13.45 -8.90 2.90
N LYS A 74 -14.33 -8.00 2.47
CA LYS A 74 -15.45 -8.35 1.60
C LYS A 74 -15.58 -7.31 0.50
N HIS A 75 -15.78 -7.77 -0.72
CA HIS A 75 -15.98 -6.87 -1.85
C HIS A 75 -17.27 -6.06 -1.65
N SER A 76 -17.13 -4.73 -1.58
CA SER A 76 -18.24 -3.79 -1.51
C SER A 76 -18.65 -3.37 -2.92
N ALA A 77 -19.84 -3.78 -3.34
CA ALA A 77 -20.35 -3.42 -4.66
C ALA A 77 -20.62 -1.91 -4.77
N ASN A 78 -20.19 -1.30 -5.86
CA ASN A 78 -20.44 0.10 -6.15
C ASN A 78 -21.51 0.26 -7.24
N PHE A 79 -22.77 0.29 -6.81
CA PHE A 79 -23.93 0.45 -7.70
C PHE A 79 -24.08 1.86 -8.28
N GLU A 80 -23.36 2.86 -7.77
CA GLU A 80 -23.42 4.25 -8.25
C GLU A 80 -22.45 4.47 -9.42
N LYS A 81 -21.23 3.93 -9.37
CA LYS A 81 -20.22 4.05 -10.43
C LYS A 81 -20.45 3.13 -11.63
N SER A 82 -21.13 1.99 -11.44
CA SER A 82 -21.29 0.94 -12.47
C SER A 82 -22.25 1.33 -13.61
N GLY A 83 -22.90 2.49 -13.53
CA GLY A 83 -23.83 2.97 -14.56
C GLY A 83 -25.10 2.11 -14.67
N ASN A 84 -25.99 2.48 -15.60
CA ASN A 84 -27.29 1.80 -15.78
C ASN A 84 -27.22 0.56 -16.69
N SER A 85 -26.03 0.06 -17.03
CA SER A 85 -25.89 -1.12 -17.88
C SER A 85 -26.26 -2.40 -17.11
N PHE A 86 -27.03 -3.28 -17.77
CA PHE A 86 -27.43 -4.57 -17.21
C PHE A 86 -26.24 -5.44 -16.79
N LEU A 87 -25.19 -5.47 -17.61
CA LEU A 87 -24.01 -6.30 -17.34
C LEU A 87 -23.22 -5.78 -16.15
N SER A 88 -22.98 -4.47 -16.07
CA SER A 88 -22.27 -3.86 -14.93
C SER A 88 -23.00 -4.11 -13.62
N ARG A 89 -24.33 -3.90 -13.59
CA ARG A 89 -25.15 -4.18 -12.40
C ARG A 89 -25.17 -5.65 -12.01
N SER A 90 -25.19 -6.56 -12.99
CA SER A 90 -25.15 -8.00 -12.73
C SER A 90 -23.80 -8.43 -12.15
N SER A 91 -22.70 -7.85 -12.64
CA SER A 91 -21.36 -8.05 -12.10
C SER A 91 -21.24 -7.57 -10.65
N GLU A 92 -21.66 -6.34 -10.37
CA GLU A 92 -21.66 -5.79 -9.01
C GLU A 92 -22.45 -6.66 -8.03
N LYS A 93 -23.65 -7.12 -8.43
CA LYS A 93 -24.45 -8.04 -7.61
C LYS A 93 -23.76 -9.39 -7.38
N PHE A 94 -23.07 -9.91 -8.38
CA PHE A 94 -22.40 -11.21 -8.31
C PHE A 94 -21.20 -11.18 -7.34
N PHE A 95 -20.45 -10.07 -7.31
CA PHE A 95 -19.29 -9.93 -6.43
C PHE A 95 -19.60 -9.31 -5.07
N ASN A 96 -20.78 -8.74 -4.86
CA ASN A 96 -21.16 -8.14 -3.59
C ASN A 96 -21.02 -9.12 -2.41
N GLU A 97 -20.39 -8.67 -1.32
CA GLU A 97 -20.13 -9.42 -0.08
C GLU A 97 -19.22 -10.64 -0.23
N ARG A 98 -18.64 -10.86 -1.41
CA ARG A 98 -17.71 -11.96 -1.64
C ARG A 98 -16.45 -11.74 -0.82
N GLU A 99 -16.06 -12.77 -0.07
CA GLU A 99 -14.85 -12.76 0.74
C GLU A 99 -13.61 -12.60 -0.15
N CYS A 100 -12.73 -11.70 0.26
CA CYS A 100 -11.46 -11.43 -0.38
C CYS A 100 -10.39 -11.13 0.68
N LEU A 101 -9.12 -11.11 0.25
CA LEU A 101 -8.06 -10.54 1.06
C LEU A 101 -7.89 -9.08 0.64
N GLU A 102 -8.19 -8.17 1.55
CA GLU A 102 -7.84 -6.76 1.39
C GLU A 102 -6.34 -6.62 1.55
N HIS A 103 -5.72 -5.95 0.58
CA HIS A 103 -4.29 -5.72 0.54
C HIS A 103 -3.98 -4.25 0.77
N SER A 104 -3.06 -3.98 1.68
CA SER A 104 -2.48 -2.66 1.86
C SER A 104 -0.97 -2.79 1.92
N CYS A 105 -0.26 -1.94 1.18
CA CYS A 105 1.20 -1.94 1.14
C CYS A 105 1.73 -0.60 1.63
N TYR A 106 2.75 -0.66 2.49
CA TYR A 106 3.48 0.49 3.01
C TYR A 106 5.00 0.33 2.86
#